data_AF-A0A953I5M5-F1
#
_entry.id   AF-A0A953I5M5-F1
#
_cell.length_a   1.000
_cell.length_b   1.000
_cell.length_c   1.000
_cell.angle_alpha   90.00
_cell.angle_beta   90.00
_cell.angle_gamma   90.00
#
_symmetry.space_group_name_H-M   'P 1'
#
loop_
_entity.id
_entity.type
_entity.pdbx_description
1 polymer ?
#
loop_
_entity_poly.entity_id
_entity_poly.type
_entity_poly.pdbx_seq_one_letter_code
_entity_poly.pdbx_strand_id
1 'polypeptide(L)'
;MDQHFGDRLCAAVTRRRSHAVVGIDPVLSRLPEFIRRDAAARYGKTARGAAAALLAFSRLVIDAVADQVALVKPQSAFYEMYGQWGIAAFWETIRYARSRGLLTIADAKRGDIGSTAEAYAAAFFGHPSPLETWEDPDQWADALTVNPYLGSDGLVPFVRRAGARGTGVFLLVKTSNPSSGELQDQPLFSGESLAQQVAKLADSLGEPLVGRSGYSSVGAVVGATYPEDLKLYRAEMPRAILLVPGYGAQGGTAADVVGAFNADGLGAVVSASRSVIYAYRATDPSPAEAVAAIAGAAEAMNRDINAALRAAGKLAW
;
A
#
# COMPACT_ATOMS: atom_id res chain seq x y z
N MET A 1 -23.71 0.27 -3.27
CA MET A 1 -22.34 0.40 -2.72
C MET A 1 -21.45 0.83 -3.86
N ASP A 2 -20.68 1.92 -3.69
CA ASP A 2 -19.73 2.34 -4.71
C ASP A 2 -18.73 1.21 -4.92
N GLN A 3 -18.76 0.59 -6.11
CA GLN A 3 -17.79 -0.43 -6.48
C GLN A 3 -16.43 0.21 -6.77
N HIS A 4 -16.36 1.52 -7.01
CA HIS A 4 -15.14 2.23 -7.39
C HIS A 4 -14.12 2.33 -6.24
N PHE A 5 -12.85 2.02 -6.51
CA PHE A 5 -11.80 2.00 -5.49
C PHE A 5 -11.48 3.40 -4.92
N GLY A 6 -11.37 4.41 -5.79
CA GLY A 6 -11.11 5.80 -5.37
C GLY A 6 -12.18 6.31 -4.39
N ASP A 7 -13.45 6.07 -4.71
CA ASP A 7 -14.58 6.45 -3.86
C ASP A 7 -14.56 5.73 -2.51
N ARG A 8 -14.34 4.40 -2.53
CA ARG A 8 -14.19 3.59 -1.31
C ARG A 8 -13.03 4.06 -0.45
N LEU A 9 -11.90 4.40 -1.07
CA LEU A 9 -10.71 4.87 -0.39
C LEU A 9 -10.94 6.23 0.28
N CYS A 10 -11.44 7.21 -0.45
CA CYS A 10 -11.76 8.53 0.08
C CYS A 10 -12.78 8.46 1.22
N ALA A 11 -13.82 7.63 1.08
CA ALA A 11 -14.80 7.40 2.13
C ALA A 11 -14.19 6.74 3.38
N ALA A 12 -13.34 5.72 3.20
CA ALA A 12 -12.69 5.04 4.30
C ALA A 12 -11.73 5.96 5.07
N VAL A 13 -10.91 6.74 4.35
CA VAL A 13 -9.99 7.75 4.92
C VAL A 13 -10.76 8.80 5.72
N THR A 14 -11.83 9.36 5.16
CA THR A 14 -12.65 10.38 5.82
C THR A 14 -13.34 9.82 7.06
N ARG A 15 -13.95 8.63 6.95
CA ARG A 15 -14.62 7.96 8.07
C ARG A 15 -13.66 7.63 9.21
N ARG A 16 -12.47 7.15 8.89
CA ARG A 16 -11.42 6.80 9.88
C ARG A 16 -10.64 8.03 10.37
N ARG A 17 -10.79 9.18 9.70
CA ARG A 17 -10.01 10.40 9.96
C ARG A 17 -8.50 10.12 9.95
N SER A 18 -8.08 9.33 8.96
CA SER A 18 -6.72 8.81 8.86
C SER A 18 -6.30 8.66 7.41
N HIS A 19 -5.22 9.37 7.05
CA HIS A 19 -4.49 9.19 5.79
C HIS A 19 -3.36 8.16 5.91
N ALA A 20 -3.17 7.56 7.10
CA ALA A 20 -2.08 6.63 7.34
C ALA A 20 -2.36 5.26 6.75
N VAL A 21 -1.30 4.63 6.25
CA VAL A 21 -1.27 3.26 5.77
C VAL A 21 -0.23 2.52 6.58
N VAL A 22 -0.65 1.49 7.31
CA VAL A 22 0.28 0.63 8.05
C VAL A 22 0.81 -0.44 7.13
N GLY A 23 2.10 -0.37 6.80
CA GLY A 23 2.80 -1.39 6.03
C GLY A 23 3.08 -2.62 6.89
N ILE A 24 2.76 -3.80 6.38
CA ILE A 24 2.96 -5.08 7.07
C ILE A 24 4.10 -5.82 6.37
N ASP A 25 5.30 -5.61 6.92
CA ASP A 25 6.58 -6.07 6.35
C ASP A 25 7.33 -6.95 7.37
N PRO A 26 6.80 -8.13 7.74
CA PRO A 26 7.28 -8.88 8.89
C PRO A 26 8.62 -9.57 8.61
N VAL A 27 9.64 -9.21 9.39
CA VAL A 27 10.93 -9.87 9.46
C VAL A 27 10.93 -10.86 10.61
N LEU A 28 11.09 -12.15 10.29
CA LEU A 28 11.04 -13.24 11.28
C LEU A 28 11.94 -12.98 12.50
N SER A 29 13.17 -12.52 12.31
CA SER A 29 14.11 -12.28 13.41
C SER A 29 13.72 -11.15 14.35
N ARG A 30 12.79 -10.27 13.96
CA ARG A 30 12.32 -9.13 14.74
C ARG A 30 10.99 -9.38 15.46
N LEU A 31 10.32 -10.50 15.16
CA LEU A 31 9.03 -10.81 15.77
C LEU A 31 9.19 -11.11 17.27
N PRO A 32 8.19 -10.74 18.10
CA PRO A 32 8.18 -11.09 19.52
C PRO A 32 8.44 -12.58 19.76
N GLU A 33 9.14 -12.92 20.84
CA GLU A 33 9.60 -14.29 21.05
C GLU A 33 8.43 -15.26 21.24
N PHE A 34 7.36 -14.81 21.90
CA PHE A 34 6.15 -15.62 22.08
C PHE A 34 5.54 -16.10 20.75
N ILE A 35 5.56 -15.27 19.70
CA ILE A 35 5.06 -15.63 18.37
C ILE A 35 5.96 -16.67 17.72
N ARG A 36 7.29 -16.44 17.78
CA ARG A 36 8.27 -17.35 17.18
C ARG A 36 8.26 -18.71 17.87
N ARG A 37 8.17 -18.73 19.20
CA ARG A 37 8.11 -19.96 20.00
C ARG A 37 6.83 -20.75 19.72
N ASP A 38 5.66 -20.12 19.71
CA ASP A 38 4.40 -20.81 19.41
C ASP A 38 4.39 -21.43 18.01
N ALA A 39 4.83 -20.67 16.99
CA ALA A 39 4.89 -21.18 15.63
C ALA A 39 5.92 -22.32 15.48
N ALA A 40 7.08 -22.21 16.13
CA ALA A 40 8.09 -23.26 16.12
C ALA A 40 7.63 -24.52 16.87
N ALA A 41 6.85 -24.39 17.95
CA ALA A 41 6.29 -25.51 18.68
C ALA A 41 5.26 -26.29 17.82
N ARG A 42 4.45 -25.58 17.02
CA ARG A 42 3.40 -26.18 16.19
C ARG A 42 3.91 -26.79 14.88
N TYR A 43 4.87 -26.14 14.24
CA TYR A 43 5.28 -26.46 12.86
C TYR A 43 6.78 -26.64 12.69
N GLY A 44 7.55 -26.63 13.78
CA GLY A 44 9.01 -26.65 13.77
C GLY A 44 9.62 -25.34 13.25
N LYS A 45 10.95 -25.25 13.30
CA LYS A 45 11.72 -24.18 12.65
C LYS A 45 11.83 -24.43 11.14
N THR A 46 10.69 -24.42 10.47
CA THR A 46 10.52 -24.70 9.03
C THR A 46 9.96 -23.48 8.30
N ALA A 47 9.91 -23.53 6.96
CA ALA A 47 9.23 -22.49 6.18
C ALA A 47 7.75 -22.33 6.56
N ARG A 48 7.07 -23.44 6.90
CA ARG A 48 5.69 -23.42 7.41
C ARG A 48 5.60 -22.75 8.78
N GLY A 49 6.53 -23.03 9.69
CA GLY A 49 6.61 -22.36 10.99
C GLY A 49 6.91 -20.87 10.88
N ALA A 50 7.81 -20.48 9.98
CA ALA A 50 8.07 -19.07 9.70
C ALA A 50 6.82 -18.37 9.15
N ALA A 51 6.16 -18.93 8.13
CA ALA A 51 4.93 -18.37 7.57
C ALA A 51 3.81 -18.25 8.62
N ALA A 52 3.67 -19.24 9.52
CA ALA A 52 2.72 -19.17 10.63
C ALA A 52 3.04 -18.03 11.61
N ALA A 53 4.32 -17.81 11.94
CA ALA A 53 4.75 -16.70 12.78
C ALA A 53 4.47 -15.34 12.12
N LEU A 54 4.75 -15.22 10.82
CA LEU A 54 4.47 -14.02 10.03
C LEU A 54 2.98 -13.70 10.02
N LEU A 55 2.12 -14.70 9.76
CA LEU A 55 0.67 -14.52 9.78
C LEU A 55 0.18 -14.12 11.17
N ALA A 56 0.63 -14.80 12.22
CA ALA A 56 0.23 -14.49 13.61
C ALA A 56 0.60 -13.05 13.99
N PHE A 57 1.80 -12.60 13.65
CA PHE A 57 2.21 -11.22 13.86
C PHE A 57 1.42 -10.24 13.01
N SER A 58 1.15 -10.57 11.75
CA SER A 58 0.34 -9.72 10.86
C SER A 58 -1.07 -9.51 11.41
N ARG A 59 -1.70 -10.56 11.95
CA ARG A 59 -3.01 -10.47 12.62
C ARG A 59 -2.94 -9.57 13.86
N LEU A 60 -1.89 -9.71 14.68
CA LEU A 60 -1.68 -8.85 15.85
C LEU A 60 -1.56 -7.38 15.44
N VAL A 61 -0.80 -7.06 14.39
CA VAL A 61 -0.68 -5.71 13.84
C VAL A 61 -2.04 -5.20 13.37
N ILE A 62 -2.78 -6.00 12.59
CA ILE A 62 -4.11 -5.65 12.09
C ILE A 62 -5.06 -5.35 13.24
N ASP A 63 -5.11 -6.21 14.26
CA ASP A 63 -5.96 -6.03 15.43
C ASP A 63 -5.62 -4.74 16.20
N ALA A 64 -4.35 -4.40 16.28
CA ALA A 64 -3.90 -3.18 16.96
C ALA A 64 -4.30 -1.88 16.22
N VAL A 65 -4.44 -1.91 14.90
CA VAL A 65 -4.62 -0.70 14.08
C VAL A 65 -5.98 -0.59 13.38
N ALA A 66 -6.79 -1.66 13.39
CA ALA A 66 -8.05 -1.74 12.63
C ALA A 66 -9.02 -0.59 12.88
N ASP A 67 -9.03 -0.05 14.10
CA ASP A 67 -9.91 1.05 14.47
C ASP A 67 -9.35 2.44 14.15
N GLN A 68 -8.06 2.54 13.82
CA GLN A 68 -7.33 3.80 13.69
C GLN A 68 -7.00 4.18 12.25
N VAL A 69 -6.89 3.20 11.35
CA VAL A 69 -6.49 3.43 9.95
C VAL A 69 -7.53 2.92 8.97
N ALA A 70 -7.51 3.47 7.77
CA ALA A 70 -8.36 3.00 6.67
C ALA A 70 -7.73 1.82 5.91
N LEU A 71 -6.39 1.74 5.88
CA LEU A 71 -5.67 0.82 5.03
C LEU A 71 -4.48 0.15 5.71
N VAL A 72 -4.20 -1.07 5.26
CA VAL A 72 -2.93 -1.75 5.47
C VAL A 72 -2.29 -2.12 4.13
N LYS A 73 -0.96 -2.25 4.13
CA LYS A 73 -0.19 -2.57 2.92
C LYS A 73 0.80 -3.71 3.18
N PRO A 74 0.39 -4.98 3.10
CA PRO A 74 1.30 -6.12 3.17
C PRO A 74 2.30 -6.13 2.00
N GLN A 75 3.59 -6.32 2.29
CA GLN A 75 4.66 -6.42 1.28
C GLN A 75 4.96 -7.89 0.95
N SER A 76 4.65 -8.32 -0.27
CA SER A 76 4.64 -9.73 -0.63
C SER A 76 6.01 -10.40 -0.49
N ALA A 77 7.10 -9.67 -0.72
CA ALA A 77 8.46 -10.22 -0.66
C ALA A 77 8.82 -10.87 0.70
N PHE A 78 8.34 -10.29 1.82
CA PHE A 78 8.61 -10.84 3.16
C PHE A 78 7.91 -12.19 3.40
N TYR A 79 6.84 -12.45 2.66
CA TYR A 79 6.12 -13.71 2.71
C TYR A 79 6.69 -14.70 1.71
N GLU A 80 6.90 -14.27 0.46
CA GLU A 80 7.37 -15.10 -0.66
C GLU A 80 8.66 -15.87 -0.35
N MET A 81 9.55 -15.30 0.48
CA MET A 81 10.78 -15.98 0.91
C MET A 81 10.56 -17.32 1.64
N TYR A 82 9.34 -17.61 2.09
CA TYR A 82 8.93 -18.87 2.73
C TYR A 82 8.12 -19.78 1.80
N GLY A 83 8.19 -19.56 0.49
CA GLY A 83 7.58 -20.40 -0.55
C GLY A 83 6.05 -20.43 -0.47
N GLN A 84 5.45 -21.57 -0.81
CA GLN A 84 3.99 -21.76 -0.84
C GLN A 84 3.30 -21.42 0.49
N TRP A 85 3.95 -21.69 1.62
CA TRP A 85 3.40 -21.38 2.95
C TRP A 85 3.37 -19.88 3.20
N GLY A 86 4.40 -19.18 2.77
CA GLY A 86 4.47 -17.72 2.81
C GLY A 86 3.40 -17.09 1.92
N ILE A 87 3.28 -17.55 0.67
CA ILE A 87 2.24 -17.08 -0.25
C ILE A 87 0.84 -17.28 0.35
N ALA A 88 0.56 -18.43 0.96
CA ALA A 88 -0.69 -18.67 1.67
C ALA A 88 -0.88 -17.71 2.86
N ALA A 89 0.16 -17.47 3.65
CA ALA A 89 0.12 -16.52 4.77
C ALA A 89 -0.10 -15.06 4.33
N PHE A 90 0.41 -14.67 3.16
CA PHE A 90 0.17 -13.35 2.56
C PHE A 90 -1.31 -13.15 2.23
N TRP A 91 -1.91 -14.10 1.51
CA TRP A 91 -3.33 -14.03 1.16
C TRP A 91 -4.23 -14.10 2.39
N GLU A 92 -3.88 -14.94 3.37
CA GLU A 92 -4.59 -15.02 4.63
C GLU A 92 -4.49 -13.72 5.46
N THR A 93 -3.36 -13.00 5.35
CA THR A 93 -3.20 -11.67 5.95
C THR A 93 -4.12 -10.65 5.29
N ILE A 94 -4.21 -10.63 3.96
CA ILE A 94 -5.13 -9.77 3.19
C ILE A 94 -6.57 -10.06 3.59
N ARG A 95 -6.98 -11.33 3.56
CA ARG A 95 -8.33 -11.77 3.93
C ARG A 95 -8.69 -11.36 5.35
N TYR A 96 -7.75 -11.54 6.30
CA TYR A 96 -7.97 -11.12 7.68
C TYR A 96 -8.13 -9.61 7.80
N ALA A 97 -7.27 -8.80 7.17
CA ALA A 97 -7.40 -7.34 7.18
C ALA A 97 -8.76 -6.86 6.65
N ARG A 98 -9.21 -7.44 5.53
CA ARG A 98 -10.54 -7.17 4.95
C ARG A 98 -11.67 -7.52 5.91
N SER A 99 -11.58 -8.67 6.59
CA SER A 99 -12.57 -9.07 7.61
C SER A 99 -12.64 -8.10 8.80
N ARG A 100 -11.59 -7.29 9.02
CA ARG A 100 -11.54 -6.22 10.03
C ARG A 100 -11.96 -4.85 9.47
N GLY A 101 -12.50 -4.80 8.26
CA GLY A 101 -13.01 -3.59 7.62
C GLY A 101 -11.93 -2.63 7.10
N LEU A 102 -10.72 -3.13 6.89
CA LEU A 102 -9.61 -2.38 6.30
C LEU A 102 -9.54 -2.62 4.79
N LEU A 103 -9.18 -1.58 4.04
CA LEU A 103 -8.76 -1.75 2.65
C LEU A 103 -7.32 -2.27 2.62
N THR A 104 -7.01 -3.12 1.65
CA THR A 104 -5.67 -3.72 1.53
C THR A 104 -4.98 -3.34 0.23
N ILE A 105 -3.74 -2.87 0.33
CA ILE A 105 -2.85 -2.69 -0.82
C ILE A 105 -1.83 -3.83 -0.82
N ALA A 106 -1.92 -4.73 -1.79
CA ALA A 106 -0.88 -5.71 -2.05
C ALA A 106 0.35 -5.02 -2.65
N ASP A 107 1.40 -4.85 -1.86
CA ASP A 107 2.63 -4.26 -2.35
C ASP A 107 3.54 -5.34 -2.93
N ALA A 108 3.36 -5.65 -4.21
CA ALA A 108 4.04 -6.74 -4.92
C ALA A 108 4.80 -6.30 -6.18
N LYS A 109 4.64 -5.03 -6.60
CA LYS A 109 5.40 -4.36 -7.69
C LYS A 109 5.47 -5.19 -8.97
N ARG A 110 4.36 -5.86 -9.33
CA ARG A 110 4.31 -6.75 -10.50
C ARG A 110 4.50 -5.95 -11.78
N GLY A 111 5.04 -6.60 -12.80
CA GLY A 111 5.25 -6.02 -14.13
C GLY A 111 5.66 -7.14 -15.07
N ASP A 112 4.95 -7.26 -16.18
CA ASP A 112 5.19 -8.21 -17.25
C ASP A 112 4.43 -7.72 -18.50
N ILE A 113 4.39 -8.49 -19.58
CA ILE A 113 3.65 -8.15 -20.80
C ILE A 113 2.65 -9.24 -21.20
N GLY A 114 1.68 -8.86 -22.03
CA GLY A 114 0.76 -9.79 -22.69
C GLY A 114 0.00 -10.72 -21.73
N SER A 115 -0.02 -12.01 -22.03
CA SER A 115 -0.74 -13.02 -21.25
C SER A 115 -0.20 -13.19 -19.84
N THR A 116 1.09 -12.94 -19.60
CA THR A 116 1.68 -13.03 -18.26
C THR A 116 1.19 -11.88 -17.36
N ALA A 117 1.09 -10.66 -17.91
CA ALA A 117 0.48 -9.53 -17.20
C ALA A 117 -0.99 -9.80 -16.85
N GLU A 118 -1.75 -10.44 -17.74
CA GLU A 118 -3.13 -10.88 -17.46
C GLU A 118 -3.20 -11.89 -16.32
N ALA A 119 -2.28 -12.87 -16.29
CA ALA A 119 -2.22 -13.86 -15.22
C ALA A 119 -1.89 -13.21 -13.86
N TYR A 120 -0.95 -12.26 -13.82
CA TYR A 120 -0.70 -11.48 -12.60
C TYR A 120 -1.91 -10.65 -12.19
N ALA A 121 -2.56 -9.94 -13.12
CA ALA A 121 -3.76 -9.17 -12.81
C ALA A 121 -4.86 -10.08 -12.23
N ALA A 122 -5.06 -11.27 -12.81
CA ALA A 122 -6.02 -12.26 -12.32
C ALA A 122 -5.66 -12.80 -10.94
N ALA A 123 -4.38 -13.04 -10.65
CA ALA A 123 -3.93 -13.50 -9.34
C ALA A 123 -4.25 -12.51 -8.21
N PHE A 124 -4.27 -11.20 -8.51
CA PHE A 124 -4.50 -10.16 -7.51
C PHE A 124 -5.92 -9.59 -7.45
N PHE A 125 -6.71 -9.69 -8.53
CA PHE A 125 -8.07 -9.13 -8.60
C PHE A 125 -9.15 -10.16 -8.99
N GLY A 126 -8.75 -11.41 -9.19
CA GLY A 126 -9.60 -12.49 -9.69
C GLY A 126 -9.74 -12.50 -11.20
N HIS A 127 -10.15 -13.64 -11.70
CA HIS A 127 -10.48 -13.99 -13.06
C HIS A 127 -12.00 -14.01 -13.27
N PRO A 128 -12.60 -13.03 -13.97
CA PRO A 128 -14.01 -13.09 -14.30
C PRO A 128 -14.22 -14.14 -15.39
N SER A 129 -14.42 -15.40 -14.97
CA SER A 129 -14.89 -16.46 -15.87
C SER A 129 -16.31 -16.82 -15.48
N PRO A 130 -17.31 -16.57 -16.35
CA PRO A 130 -18.66 -17.04 -16.13
C PRO A 130 -18.78 -18.57 -16.21
N LEU A 131 -17.72 -19.27 -16.63
CA LEU A 131 -17.65 -20.72 -16.77
C LEU A 131 -16.82 -21.39 -15.65
N GLU A 132 -16.04 -20.62 -14.89
CA GLU A 132 -15.15 -21.16 -13.85
C GLU A 132 -15.54 -20.55 -12.50
N THR A 133 -16.16 -21.37 -11.65
CA THR A 133 -16.60 -21.01 -10.30
C THR A 133 -15.53 -21.33 -9.24
N TRP A 134 -14.26 -21.43 -9.63
CA TRP A 134 -13.14 -21.79 -8.75
C TRP A 134 -12.61 -20.63 -7.91
N GLU A 135 -13.29 -19.47 -7.97
CA GLU A 135 -12.86 -18.25 -7.32
C GLU A 135 -13.39 -18.12 -5.88
N ASP A 136 -12.53 -17.67 -4.97
CA ASP A 136 -12.94 -17.14 -3.67
C ASP A 136 -13.06 -15.61 -3.76
N PRO A 137 -14.28 -15.04 -3.68
CA PRO A 137 -14.51 -13.61 -3.81
C PRO A 137 -13.83 -12.76 -2.74
N ASP A 138 -13.46 -13.36 -1.61
CA ASP A 138 -12.86 -12.67 -0.47
C ASP A 138 -11.33 -12.75 -0.47
N GLN A 139 -10.72 -13.44 -1.45
CA GLN A 139 -9.28 -13.68 -1.48
C GLN A 139 -8.47 -12.45 -1.91
N TRP A 140 -9.04 -11.53 -2.69
CA TRP A 140 -8.25 -10.51 -3.41
C TRP A 140 -8.01 -9.23 -2.65
N ALA A 141 -6.93 -8.53 -3.03
CA ALA A 141 -6.60 -7.22 -2.49
C ALA A 141 -7.47 -6.12 -3.13
N ASP A 142 -7.71 -5.04 -2.39
CA ASP A 142 -8.37 -3.84 -2.92
C ASP A 142 -7.50 -3.04 -3.88
N ALA A 143 -6.17 -3.14 -3.78
CA ALA A 143 -5.26 -2.56 -4.76
C ALA A 143 -3.92 -3.30 -4.85
N LEU A 144 -3.18 -3.06 -5.94
CA LEU A 144 -1.87 -3.65 -6.23
C LEU A 144 -0.84 -2.58 -6.63
N THR A 145 0.40 -2.69 -6.16
CA THR A 145 1.51 -1.90 -6.74
C THR A 145 2.05 -2.55 -8.01
N VAL A 146 2.25 -1.75 -9.06
CA VAL A 146 2.66 -2.21 -10.41
C VAL A 146 3.85 -1.39 -10.92
N ASN A 147 4.84 -2.05 -11.52
CA ASN A 147 6.00 -1.41 -12.13
C ASN A 147 5.70 -1.04 -13.59
N PRO A 148 5.76 0.27 -13.97
CA PRO A 148 5.41 0.73 -15.31
C PRO A 148 6.54 0.65 -16.34
N TYR A 149 7.71 0.11 -15.98
CA TYR A 149 8.91 0.16 -16.83
C TYR A 149 8.72 -0.37 -18.25
N LEU A 150 7.86 -1.39 -18.44
CA LEU A 150 7.64 -2.03 -19.74
C LEU A 150 6.71 -1.23 -20.67
N GLY A 151 6.08 -0.17 -20.19
CA GLY A 151 5.14 0.63 -20.96
C GLY A 151 3.68 0.23 -20.78
N SER A 152 2.80 0.81 -21.60
CA SER A 152 1.35 0.73 -21.42
C SER A 152 0.79 -0.68 -21.62
N ASP A 153 1.36 -1.49 -22.51
CA ASP A 153 0.95 -2.88 -22.75
C ASP A 153 1.20 -3.78 -21.53
N GLY A 154 2.21 -3.48 -20.71
CA GLY A 154 2.43 -4.11 -19.41
C GLY A 154 1.51 -3.60 -18.29
N LEU A 155 0.84 -2.45 -18.47
CA LEU A 155 -0.02 -1.81 -17.46
C LEU A 155 -1.50 -2.03 -17.68
N VAL A 156 -1.95 -1.98 -18.94
CA VAL A 156 -3.35 -2.06 -19.35
C VAL A 156 -4.06 -3.30 -18.78
N PRO A 157 -3.45 -4.51 -18.74
CA PRO A 157 -4.07 -5.68 -18.13
C PRO A 157 -4.49 -5.45 -16.66
N PHE A 158 -3.62 -4.80 -15.87
CA PHE A 158 -3.89 -4.48 -14.47
C PHE A 158 -4.94 -3.39 -14.34
N VAL A 159 -4.80 -2.28 -15.09
CA VAL A 159 -5.72 -1.13 -15.04
C VAL A 159 -7.14 -1.54 -15.43
N ARG A 160 -7.29 -2.25 -16.55
CA ARG A 160 -8.59 -2.71 -17.05
C ARG A 160 -9.28 -3.63 -16.04
N ARG A 161 -8.54 -4.59 -15.49
CA ARG A 161 -9.10 -5.53 -14.51
C ARG A 161 -9.46 -4.85 -13.20
N ALA A 162 -8.62 -3.93 -12.74
CA ALA A 162 -8.91 -3.16 -11.54
C ALA A 162 -10.19 -2.34 -11.68
N GLY A 163 -10.36 -1.64 -12.81
CA GLY A 163 -11.60 -0.95 -13.13
C GLY A 163 -12.83 -1.87 -13.16
N ALA A 164 -12.71 -3.05 -13.79
CA ALA A 164 -13.81 -4.02 -13.87
C ALA A 164 -14.20 -4.65 -12.53
N ARG A 165 -13.27 -4.74 -11.57
CA ARG A 165 -13.49 -5.37 -10.25
C ARG A 165 -13.71 -4.35 -9.13
N GLY A 166 -13.65 -3.06 -9.44
CA GLY A 166 -13.78 -2.04 -8.40
C GLY A 166 -12.58 -1.98 -7.44
N THR A 167 -11.41 -2.40 -7.92
CA THR A 167 -10.13 -2.35 -7.22
C THR A 167 -9.24 -1.27 -7.82
N GLY A 168 -8.06 -1.05 -7.24
CA GLY A 168 -7.11 -0.03 -7.67
C GLY A 168 -5.73 -0.56 -8.03
N VAL A 169 -4.95 0.27 -8.70
CA VAL A 169 -3.52 0.03 -8.94
C VAL A 169 -2.71 1.25 -8.54
N PHE A 170 -1.51 1.05 -8.01
CA PHE A 170 -0.56 2.13 -7.71
C PHE A 170 0.70 1.93 -8.57
N LEU A 171 0.89 2.81 -9.55
CA LEU A 171 2.03 2.72 -10.47
C LEU A 171 3.27 3.34 -9.85
N LEU A 172 4.44 2.69 -9.97
CA LEU A 172 5.69 3.25 -9.46
C LEU A 172 6.15 4.44 -10.32
N VAL A 173 6.02 5.67 -9.81
CA VAL A 173 6.41 6.91 -10.52
C VAL A 173 7.78 7.39 -10.06
N LYS A 174 7.89 7.75 -8.77
CA LYS A 174 9.12 8.26 -8.16
C LYS A 174 9.33 7.60 -6.81
N THR A 175 10.35 6.75 -6.67
CA THR A 175 10.61 6.01 -5.43
C THR A 175 11.61 6.74 -4.53
N SER A 176 11.59 6.44 -3.22
CA SER A 176 12.38 7.15 -2.21
C SER A 176 13.79 6.58 -1.96
N ASN A 177 14.20 5.53 -2.69
CA ASN A 177 15.53 4.94 -2.52
C ASN A 177 16.64 5.86 -3.08
N PRO A 178 17.86 5.81 -2.51
CA PRO A 178 18.97 6.67 -2.93
C PRO A 178 19.31 6.59 -4.43
N SER A 179 19.25 5.40 -5.02
CA SER A 179 19.55 5.16 -6.43
C SER A 179 18.39 5.47 -7.39
N SER A 180 17.26 6.00 -6.92
CA SER A 180 16.08 6.23 -7.78
C SER A 180 16.41 7.10 -9.00
N GLY A 181 17.27 8.10 -8.84
CA GLY A 181 17.67 9.03 -9.90
C GLY A 181 18.53 8.44 -11.02
N GLU A 182 19.06 7.22 -10.85
CA GLU A 182 19.79 6.53 -11.92
C GLU A 182 18.93 6.33 -13.17
N LEU A 183 17.61 6.15 -12.98
CA LEU A 183 16.65 6.03 -14.08
C LEU A 183 15.58 7.12 -14.02
N GLN A 184 14.97 7.34 -12.85
CA GLN A 184 13.75 8.13 -12.74
C GLN A 184 13.97 9.63 -13.00
N ASP A 185 15.17 10.12 -12.69
CA ASP A 185 15.55 11.53 -12.86
C ASP A 185 16.30 11.78 -14.17
N GLN A 186 16.44 10.75 -15.02
CA GLN A 186 17.11 10.91 -16.30
C GLN A 186 16.29 11.85 -17.20
N PRO A 187 16.91 12.93 -17.71
CA PRO A 187 16.22 13.87 -18.59
C PRO A 187 15.99 13.23 -19.96
N LEU A 188 14.79 13.46 -20.49
CA LEU A 188 14.43 13.07 -21.85
C LEU A 188 14.61 14.25 -22.80
N PHE A 189 14.54 13.98 -24.11
CA PHE A 189 14.62 15.03 -25.13
C PHE A 189 13.50 16.09 -25.00
N SER A 190 12.36 15.72 -24.39
CA SER A 190 11.28 16.66 -24.07
C SER A 190 11.63 17.69 -23.00
N GLY A 191 12.75 17.54 -22.29
CA GLY A 191 13.15 18.37 -21.15
C GLY A 191 12.56 17.90 -19.81
N GLU A 192 11.68 16.90 -19.83
CA GLU A 192 11.10 16.28 -18.64
C GLU A 192 11.89 15.03 -18.24
N SER A 193 11.80 14.64 -16.97
CA SER A 193 12.40 13.39 -16.50
C SER A 193 11.58 12.16 -16.94
N LEU A 194 12.20 10.98 -16.88
CA LEU A 194 11.50 9.71 -17.10
C LEU A 194 10.30 9.56 -16.15
N ALA A 195 10.45 9.91 -14.86
CA ALA A 195 9.37 9.81 -13.88
C ALA A 195 8.19 10.73 -14.22
N GLN A 196 8.41 11.93 -14.77
CA GLN A 196 7.32 12.79 -15.24
C GLN A 196 6.55 12.18 -16.42
N GLN A 197 7.22 11.47 -17.35
CA GLN A 197 6.49 10.73 -18.38
C GLN A 197 5.64 9.61 -17.80
N VAL A 198 6.18 8.88 -16.82
CA VAL A 198 5.43 7.83 -16.13
C VAL A 198 4.24 8.42 -15.37
N ALA A 199 4.39 9.60 -14.75
CA ALA A 199 3.31 10.32 -14.09
C ALA A 199 2.17 10.67 -15.06
N LYS A 200 2.50 11.25 -16.22
CA LYS A 200 1.52 11.54 -17.28
C LYS A 200 0.84 10.28 -17.81
N LEU A 201 1.59 9.19 -17.97
CA LEU A 201 1.02 7.90 -18.37
C LEU A 201 0.04 7.37 -17.30
N ALA A 202 0.39 7.46 -16.02
CA ALA A 202 -0.48 7.06 -14.91
C ALA A 202 -1.77 7.87 -14.89
N ASP A 203 -1.67 9.19 -15.03
CA ASP A 203 -2.80 10.11 -15.04
C ASP A 203 -3.71 9.89 -16.26
N SER A 204 -3.14 9.65 -17.44
CA SER A 204 -3.89 9.32 -18.66
C SER A 204 -4.61 7.98 -18.55
N LEU A 205 -3.95 6.93 -18.05
CA LEU A 205 -4.60 5.63 -17.81
C LEU A 205 -5.67 5.71 -16.71
N GLY A 206 -5.54 6.65 -15.79
CA GLY A 206 -6.49 6.87 -14.70
C GLY A 206 -7.72 7.70 -15.07
N GLU A 207 -7.66 8.52 -16.12
CA GLU A 207 -8.75 9.42 -16.53
C GLU A 207 -10.10 8.70 -16.73
N PRO A 208 -10.18 7.56 -17.43
CA PRO A 208 -11.45 6.87 -17.63
C PRO A 208 -11.99 6.20 -16.36
N LEU A 209 -11.16 6.11 -15.32
CA LEU A 209 -11.45 5.44 -14.06
C LEU A 209 -11.59 6.43 -12.91
N VAL A 210 -12.03 7.67 -13.16
CA VAL A 210 -12.35 8.65 -12.11
C VAL A 210 -13.72 8.36 -11.50
N GLY A 211 -13.77 8.25 -10.17
CA GLY A 211 -14.97 8.02 -9.38
C GLY A 211 -15.72 9.31 -9.03
N ARG A 212 -16.80 9.18 -8.24
CA ARG A 212 -17.63 10.31 -7.80
C ARG A 212 -16.91 11.29 -6.87
N SER A 213 -15.89 10.79 -6.17
CA SER A 213 -14.98 11.56 -5.32
C SER A 213 -14.01 12.44 -6.11
N GLY A 214 -13.97 12.32 -7.45
CA GLY A 214 -13.00 13.00 -8.29
C GLY A 214 -11.64 12.30 -8.39
N TYR A 215 -11.48 11.16 -7.70
CA TYR A 215 -10.23 10.38 -7.69
C TYR A 215 -10.33 9.10 -8.52
N SER A 216 -9.20 8.74 -9.14
CA SER A 216 -9.08 7.56 -9.98
C SER A 216 -8.80 6.27 -9.19
N SER A 217 -9.19 5.13 -9.75
CA SER A 217 -8.69 3.81 -9.33
C SER A 217 -7.22 3.58 -9.70
N VAL A 218 -6.64 4.42 -10.57
CA VAL A 218 -5.20 4.43 -10.87
C VAL A 218 -4.55 5.50 -10.01
N GLY A 219 -3.78 5.04 -9.03
CA GLY A 219 -2.90 5.86 -8.20
C GLY A 219 -1.44 5.75 -8.62
N ALA A 220 -0.59 6.46 -7.88
CA ALA A 220 0.85 6.47 -8.10
C ALA A 220 1.61 6.30 -6.79
N VAL A 221 2.76 5.64 -6.84
CA VAL A 221 3.73 5.61 -5.73
C VAL A 221 4.73 6.74 -5.94
N VAL A 222 4.74 7.70 -5.03
CA VAL A 222 5.62 8.88 -5.05
C VAL A 222 6.25 9.05 -3.67
N GLY A 223 7.57 8.89 -3.58
CA GLY A 223 8.31 8.96 -2.32
C GLY A 223 8.34 10.36 -1.71
N ALA A 224 8.41 10.43 -0.38
CA ALA A 224 8.47 11.69 0.37
C ALA A 224 9.87 12.31 0.49
N THR A 225 10.88 11.81 -0.24
CA THR A 225 12.28 12.24 -0.05
C THR A 225 12.50 13.71 -0.35
N TYR A 226 11.76 14.27 -1.32
CA TYR A 226 11.84 15.67 -1.72
C TYR A 226 10.44 16.30 -1.75
N PRO A 227 10.13 17.26 -0.87
CA PRO A 227 8.81 17.92 -0.85
C PRO A 227 8.40 18.57 -2.17
N GLU A 228 9.38 19.05 -2.95
CA GLU A 228 9.12 19.65 -4.27
C GLU A 228 8.67 18.61 -5.31
N ASP A 229 9.21 17.39 -5.27
CA ASP A 229 8.73 16.28 -6.13
C ASP A 229 7.25 16.00 -5.87
N LEU A 230 6.83 15.99 -4.59
CA LEU A 230 5.43 15.75 -4.25
C LEU A 230 4.51 16.83 -4.82
N LYS A 231 4.91 18.10 -4.79
CA LYS A 231 4.13 19.20 -5.40
C LYS A 231 4.06 19.06 -6.92
N LEU A 232 5.20 18.75 -7.56
CA LEU A 232 5.28 18.54 -9.01
C LEU A 232 4.35 17.40 -9.44
N TYR A 233 4.51 16.22 -8.87
CA TYR A 233 3.73 15.04 -9.25
C TYR A 233 2.25 15.15 -8.84
N ARG A 234 1.95 15.88 -7.76
CA ARG A 234 0.57 16.22 -7.42
C ARG A 234 -0.10 17.05 -8.53
N ALA A 235 0.61 18.04 -9.06
CA ALA A 235 0.12 18.89 -10.14
C ALA A 235 0.00 18.15 -11.47
N GLU A 236 0.92 17.22 -11.76
CA GLU A 236 0.87 16.40 -12.99
C GLU A 236 -0.22 15.33 -12.98
N MET A 237 -0.60 14.83 -11.80
CA MET A 237 -1.55 13.74 -11.68
C MET A 237 -2.76 14.08 -10.80
N PRO A 238 -3.49 15.20 -10.98
CA PRO A 238 -4.44 15.76 -9.99
C PRO A 238 -5.58 14.81 -9.57
N ARG A 239 -5.87 13.80 -10.40
CA ARG A 239 -6.90 12.77 -10.18
C ARG A 239 -6.37 11.50 -9.50
N ALA A 240 -5.06 11.28 -9.49
CA ALA A 240 -4.47 10.08 -8.90
C ALA A 240 -4.41 10.17 -7.37
N ILE A 241 -4.60 9.05 -6.70
CA ILE A 241 -4.27 8.95 -5.27
C ILE A 241 -2.78 8.60 -5.16
N LEU A 242 -2.01 9.43 -4.47
CA LEU A 242 -0.59 9.21 -4.23
C LEU A 242 -0.38 8.33 -3.00
N LEU A 243 0.20 7.15 -3.19
CA LEU A 243 0.74 6.34 -2.11
C LEU A 243 2.15 6.85 -1.80
N VAL A 244 2.32 7.46 -0.64
CA VAL A 244 3.55 8.14 -0.24
C VAL A 244 4.32 7.29 0.77
N PRO A 245 5.33 6.50 0.36
CA PRO A 245 6.20 5.80 1.29
C PRO A 245 7.27 6.73 1.89
N GLY A 246 7.74 6.35 3.08
CA GLY A 246 8.96 6.91 3.67
C GLY A 246 8.78 7.74 4.94
N TYR A 247 7.56 7.83 5.49
CA TYR A 247 7.33 8.52 6.75
C TYR A 247 8.15 7.91 7.91
N GLY A 248 8.87 8.75 8.63
CA GLY A 248 9.69 8.39 9.79
C GLY A 248 10.98 7.63 9.44
N ALA A 249 10.88 6.41 8.90
CA ALA A 249 12.04 5.53 8.73
C ALA A 249 13.03 5.96 7.62
N GLN A 250 12.60 6.82 6.69
CA GLN A 250 13.43 7.38 5.62
C GLN A 250 13.63 8.90 5.80
N GLY A 251 13.35 9.43 7.00
CA GLY A 251 13.56 10.84 7.33
C GLY A 251 12.41 11.78 6.92
N GLY A 252 11.39 11.30 6.20
CA GLY A 252 10.23 12.11 5.83
C GLY A 252 9.38 12.48 7.04
N THR A 253 9.06 13.76 7.17
CA THR A 253 8.22 14.33 8.22
C THR A 253 6.77 14.51 7.76
N ALA A 254 5.87 14.82 8.69
CA ALA A 254 4.47 15.13 8.35
C ALA A 254 4.33 16.41 7.52
N ALA A 255 5.27 17.36 7.66
CA ALA A 255 5.28 18.59 6.85
C ALA A 255 5.67 18.29 5.39
N ASP A 256 6.60 17.36 5.18
CA ASP A 256 7.11 17.02 3.85
C ASP A 256 6.03 16.42 2.96
N VAL A 257 5.07 15.70 3.54
CA VAL A 257 4.01 15.01 2.78
C VAL A 257 2.84 15.91 2.38
N VAL A 258 2.73 17.13 2.92
CA VAL A 258 1.61 18.06 2.63
C VAL A 258 1.51 18.42 1.14
N GLY A 259 2.64 18.42 0.43
CA GLY A 259 2.70 18.65 -1.02
C GLY A 259 1.92 17.61 -1.84
N ALA A 260 1.70 16.42 -1.29
CA ALA A 260 1.04 15.30 -1.97
C ALA A 260 -0.51 15.41 -1.99
N PHE A 261 -1.08 16.32 -1.18
CA PHE A 261 -2.52 16.43 -1.00
C PHE A 261 -3.10 17.54 -1.88
N ASN A 262 -4.31 17.31 -2.41
CA ASN A 262 -5.10 18.33 -3.07
C ASN A 262 -5.67 19.32 -2.04
N ALA A 263 -6.31 20.39 -2.52
CA ALA A 263 -6.90 21.42 -1.68
C ALA A 263 -8.10 20.94 -0.86
N ASP A 264 -8.77 19.86 -1.27
CA ASP A 264 -9.84 19.18 -0.53
C ASP A 264 -9.32 18.30 0.63
N GLY A 265 -8.00 18.24 0.80
CA GLY A 265 -7.35 17.44 1.83
C GLY A 265 -7.28 15.94 1.53
N LEU A 266 -7.64 15.51 0.32
CA LEU A 266 -7.55 14.13 -0.15
C LEU A 266 -6.44 13.99 -1.20
N GLY A 267 -6.40 12.82 -1.85
CA GLY A 267 -5.50 12.55 -2.97
C GLY A 267 -4.14 11.99 -2.59
N ALA A 268 -3.88 11.79 -1.30
CA ALA A 268 -2.71 11.05 -0.86
C ALA A 268 -3.00 10.19 0.38
N VAL A 269 -2.25 9.11 0.50
CA VAL A 269 -2.17 8.26 1.68
C VAL A 269 -0.71 8.00 2.00
N VAL A 270 -0.34 8.06 3.28
CA VAL A 270 1.06 8.06 3.72
C VAL A 270 1.37 6.73 4.38
N SER A 271 2.38 6.01 3.90
CA SER A 271 2.71 4.69 4.41
C SER A 271 3.94 4.67 5.31
N ALA A 272 3.80 3.96 6.44
CA ALA A 272 4.88 3.63 7.36
C ALA A 272 4.76 2.17 7.78
N SER A 273 5.91 1.51 7.93
CA SER A 273 5.97 0.08 8.24
C SER A 273 6.77 -0.13 9.52
N ARG A 274 8.11 -0.20 9.40
CA ARG A 274 9.04 -0.51 10.51
C ARG A 274 8.88 0.39 11.73
N SER A 275 8.60 1.69 11.54
CA SER A 275 8.40 2.65 12.64
C SER A 275 7.11 2.41 13.43
N VAL A 276 6.15 1.69 12.86
CA VAL A 276 4.86 1.38 13.49
C VAL A 276 4.85 -0.06 14.01
N ILE A 277 5.08 -1.04 13.13
CA ILE A 277 4.92 -2.46 13.48
C ILE A 277 5.98 -2.96 14.48
N TYR A 278 7.09 -2.25 14.62
CA TYR A 278 8.18 -2.54 15.57
C TYR A 278 8.38 -1.44 16.61
N ALA A 279 7.33 -0.70 16.95
CA ALA A 279 7.41 0.42 17.90
C ALA A 279 7.62 -0.02 19.37
N TYR A 280 7.45 -1.31 19.67
CA TYR A 280 7.71 -1.83 21.01
C TYR A 280 9.20 -1.72 21.38
N ARG A 281 9.47 -1.23 22.60
CA ARG A 281 10.84 -0.95 23.08
C ARG A 281 11.55 -2.20 23.62
N ALA A 282 10.79 -3.14 24.16
CA ALA A 282 11.32 -4.37 24.71
C ALA A 282 11.75 -5.33 23.58
N THR A 283 12.83 -6.08 23.82
CA THR A 283 13.26 -7.16 22.92
C THR A 283 12.27 -8.32 22.89
N ASP A 284 11.54 -8.54 23.99
CA ASP A 284 10.44 -9.50 24.07
C ASP A 284 9.23 -8.88 24.81
N PRO A 285 8.38 -8.11 24.09
CA PRO A 285 7.18 -7.54 24.68
C PRO A 285 6.13 -8.64 24.91
N SER A 286 5.34 -8.50 25.96
CA SER A 286 4.08 -9.22 26.08
C SER A 286 3.13 -8.87 24.92
N PRO A 287 2.13 -9.71 24.61
CA PRO A 287 1.16 -9.40 23.56
C PRO A 287 0.49 -8.03 23.75
N ALA A 288 0.14 -7.67 24.99
CA ALA A 288 -0.50 -6.39 25.31
C ALA A 288 0.44 -5.20 25.07
N GLU A 289 1.71 -5.31 25.44
CA GLU A 289 2.72 -4.26 25.19
C GLU A 289 2.99 -4.09 23.70
N ALA A 290 3.06 -5.18 22.94
CA ALA A 290 3.23 -5.13 21.49
C ALA A 290 2.05 -4.40 20.82
N VAL A 291 0.82 -4.78 21.17
CA VAL A 291 -0.41 -4.14 20.67
C VAL A 291 -0.44 -2.67 21.03
N ALA A 292 -0.21 -2.32 22.29
CA ALA A 292 -0.24 -0.93 22.76
C ALA A 292 0.83 -0.07 22.05
N ALA A 293 2.03 -0.59 21.84
CA ALA A 293 3.08 0.14 21.15
C ALA A 293 2.78 0.37 19.67
N ILE A 294 2.28 -0.66 18.97
CA ILE A 294 1.88 -0.56 17.55
C ILE A 294 0.72 0.43 17.38
N ALA A 295 -0.30 0.29 18.23
CA ALA A 295 -1.45 1.19 18.26
C ALA A 295 -1.03 2.64 18.53
N GLY A 296 -0.20 2.88 19.55
CA GLY A 296 0.27 4.22 19.89
C GLY A 296 1.13 4.85 18.79
N ALA A 297 1.94 4.06 18.06
CA ALA A 297 2.71 4.55 16.94
C ALA A 297 1.85 4.92 15.72
N ALA A 298 0.82 4.12 15.42
CA ALA A 298 -0.15 4.43 14.37
C ALA A 298 -0.96 5.70 14.71
N GLU A 299 -1.40 5.85 15.96
CA GLU A 299 -2.09 7.05 16.44
C GLU A 299 -1.21 8.29 16.35
N ALA A 300 0.05 8.19 16.77
CA ALA A 300 1.01 9.29 16.69
C ALA A 300 1.23 9.73 15.23
N MET A 301 1.45 8.77 14.32
CA MET A 301 1.57 9.05 12.89
C MET A 301 0.33 9.76 12.34
N ASN A 302 -0.87 9.27 12.67
CA ASN A 302 -2.13 9.91 12.28
C ASN A 302 -2.23 11.34 12.79
N ARG A 303 -1.93 11.56 14.08
CA ARG A 303 -1.98 12.89 14.70
C ARG A 303 -1.02 13.85 14.03
N ASP A 304 0.20 13.42 13.75
CA ASP A 304 1.23 14.26 13.13
C ASP A 304 0.83 14.68 11.71
N ILE A 305 0.37 13.72 10.88
CA ILE A 305 -0.14 14.00 9.53
C ILE A 305 -1.32 14.97 9.58
N ASN A 306 -2.30 14.72 10.47
CA ASN A 306 -3.48 15.56 10.60
C ASN A 306 -3.14 16.98 11.08
N ALA A 307 -2.16 17.12 11.98
CA ALA A 307 -1.68 18.42 12.44
C ALA A 307 -1.02 19.20 11.30
N ALA A 308 -0.16 18.56 10.50
CA ALA A 308 0.49 19.18 9.35
C ALA A 308 -0.53 19.61 8.29
N LEU A 309 -1.50 18.75 7.97
CA LEU A 309 -2.58 19.06 7.03
C LEU A 309 -3.48 20.20 7.53
N ARG A 310 -3.81 20.21 8.82
CA ARG A 310 -4.59 21.32 9.42
C ARG A 310 -3.84 22.64 9.33
N ALA A 311 -2.55 22.65 9.66
CA ALA A 311 -1.72 23.85 9.57
C ALA A 311 -1.63 24.39 8.13
N ALA A 312 -1.70 23.50 7.14
CA ALA A 312 -1.71 23.86 5.72
C ALA A 312 -3.11 24.12 5.12
N GLY A 313 -4.19 24.02 5.93
CA GLY A 313 -5.56 24.19 5.44
C GLY A 313 -6.04 23.07 4.49
N LYS A 314 -5.43 21.88 4.57
CA LYS A 314 -5.70 20.71 3.72
C LYS A 314 -6.19 19.50 4.53
N LEU A 315 -6.94 19.71 5.60
CA LEU A 315 -7.55 18.60 6.34
C LEU A 315 -8.98 18.40 5.84
N ALA A 316 -9.31 17.17 5.43
CA ALA A 316 -10.62 16.85 4.83
C ALA A 316 -11.79 16.82 5.85
N TRP A 317 -11.53 16.97 7.15
CA TRP A 317 -12.53 16.88 8.23
C TRP A 317 -12.28 17.86 9.38
#